data_AF-A0A1G9LR08-F1
#
_entry.id   AF-A0A1G9LR08-F1
#
_cell.length_a   1.000
_cell.length_b   1.000
_cell.length_c   1.000
_cell.angle_alpha   90.00
_cell.angle_beta   90.00
_cell.angle_gamma   90.00
#
_symmetry.space_group_name_H-M   'P 1'
#
loop_
_entity.id
_entity.type
_entity.pdbx_description
1 polymer ?
#
loop_
_entity_poly.entity_id
_entity_poly.type
_entity_poly.pdbx_seq_one_letter_code
_entity_poly.pdbx_strand_id
1 'polypeptide(L)'
;MGLIERLKLQQKRKKGAVKKGMSRSGNLSGLFILYPLIFLMYYGTMSDSELPMVLSRIIFYLGIIIWMISLSLTVWDFLHNNQVLVGLSTYFMFIYGLFVTPIVSTTAWGDGNLQFIILQEASIILYPIIFSLIMAVIFTGRDGNFRFAKLKNIVGNIYIYIPALVAMFGLLMSYLVSEYYVIYLFWGLAMFCSIMLDLAWYMAFYPLRHKDDEGSDLTEASEVQSKAVNALNETLQEQHFDKERFK
;
A
#
# COMPACT_ATOMS: atom_id res chain seq x y z
N MET A 1 -19.96 6.72 21.49
CA MET A 1 -18.89 6.59 20.49
C MET A 1 -19.47 6.40 19.09
N GLY A 2 -19.38 7.45 18.26
CA GLY A 2 -19.85 7.44 16.87
C GLY A 2 -18.91 6.67 15.92
N LEU A 3 -19.34 6.43 14.67
CA LEU A 3 -18.55 5.69 13.67
C LEU A 3 -17.17 6.31 13.42
N ILE A 4 -17.12 7.63 13.25
CA ILE A 4 -15.88 8.40 13.02
C ILE A 4 -14.87 8.17 14.14
N GLU A 5 -15.33 8.18 15.38
CA GLU A 5 -14.49 8.03 16.55
C GLU A 5 -13.91 6.60 16.63
N ARG A 6 -14.71 5.59 16.28
CA ARG A 6 -14.25 4.19 16.20
C ARG A 6 -13.20 4.00 15.11
N LEU A 7 -13.38 4.63 13.94
CA LEU A 7 -12.39 4.62 12.86
C LEU A 7 -11.08 5.30 13.29
N LYS A 8 -11.15 6.43 14.00
CA LYS A 8 -9.97 7.09 14.58
C LYS A 8 -9.20 6.18 15.54
N LEU A 9 -9.89 5.45 16.42
CA LEU A 9 -9.24 4.49 17.31
C LEU A 9 -8.61 3.31 16.56
N GLN A 10 -9.21 2.85 15.46
CA GLN A 10 -8.60 1.83 14.60
C GLN A 10 -7.32 2.34 13.95
N GLN A 11 -7.36 3.54 13.37
CA GLN A 11 -6.16 4.18 12.81
C GLN A 11 -5.07 4.37 13.85
N LYS A 12 -5.42 4.81 15.07
CA LYS A 12 -4.47 4.91 16.20
C LYS A 12 -3.83 3.57 16.53
N ARG A 13 -4.62 2.49 16.57
CA ARG A 13 -4.12 1.12 16.79
C ARG A 13 -3.22 0.63 15.66
N LYS A 14 -3.62 0.81 14.39
CA LYS A 14 -2.79 0.46 13.22
C LYS A 14 -1.46 1.22 13.25
N LYS A 15 -1.51 2.54 13.52
CA LYS A 15 -0.32 3.39 13.66
C LYS A 15 0.61 2.90 14.78
N GLY A 16 0.07 2.59 15.96
CA GLY A 16 0.86 2.07 17.10
C GLY A 16 1.34 0.63 16.94
N ALA A 17 0.78 -0.14 16.00
CA ALA A 17 1.25 -1.49 15.69
C ALA A 17 2.51 -1.50 14.81
N VAL A 18 2.83 -0.38 14.14
CA VAL A 18 4.05 -0.25 13.35
C VAL A 18 5.24 -0.07 14.28
N LYS A 19 6.18 -1.01 14.21
CA LYS A 19 7.38 -1.04 15.06
C LYS A 19 8.67 -0.68 14.33
N LYS A 20 8.63 -0.54 13.01
CA LYS A 20 9.79 -0.26 12.18
C LYS A 20 9.36 0.43 10.89
N GLY A 21 10.21 1.31 10.37
CA GLY A 21 10.09 1.86 9.02
C GLY A 21 10.40 0.85 7.92
N MET A 22 10.30 1.30 6.67
CA MET A 22 10.64 0.48 5.51
C MET A 22 12.12 0.10 5.50
N SER A 23 12.44 -1.08 4.97
CA SER A 23 13.81 -1.57 4.85
C SER A 23 14.50 -1.00 3.61
N ARG A 24 15.75 -0.55 3.75
CA ARG A 24 16.61 -0.15 2.62
C ARG A 24 16.83 -1.27 1.62
N SER A 25 17.12 -2.48 2.10
CA SER A 25 17.32 -3.64 1.23
C SER A 25 16.03 -4.00 0.48
N GLY A 26 14.88 -3.91 1.15
CA GLY A 26 13.58 -4.12 0.52
C GLY A 26 13.28 -3.09 -0.57
N ASN A 27 13.58 -1.81 -0.30
CA ASN A 27 13.44 -0.74 -1.29
C ASN A 27 14.33 -0.97 -2.52
N LEU A 28 15.59 -1.37 -2.33
CA LEU A 28 16.50 -1.69 -3.44
C LEU A 28 15.99 -2.86 -4.29
N SER A 29 15.56 -3.96 -3.66
CA SER A 29 14.97 -5.09 -4.36
C SER A 29 13.69 -4.69 -5.10
N GLY A 30 12.87 -3.83 -4.49
CA GLY A 30 11.71 -3.24 -5.15
C GLY A 30 12.11 -2.46 -6.40
N LEU A 31 13.08 -1.56 -6.27
CA LEU A 31 13.49 -0.61 -7.30
C LEU A 31 14.18 -1.25 -8.50
N PHE A 32 15.03 -2.25 -8.27
CA PHE A 32 15.88 -2.83 -9.31
C PHE A 32 15.41 -4.19 -9.81
N ILE A 33 14.50 -4.87 -9.11
CA ILE A 33 14.04 -6.22 -9.48
C ILE A 33 12.53 -6.23 -9.70
N LEU A 34 11.73 -5.98 -8.66
CA LEU A 34 10.28 -6.17 -8.73
C LEU A 34 9.61 -5.12 -9.62
N TYR A 35 9.97 -3.85 -9.47
CA TYR A 35 9.38 -2.75 -10.21
C TYR A 35 9.65 -2.86 -11.72
N PRO A 36 10.91 -3.05 -12.17
CA PRO A 36 11.19 -3.23 -13.60
C PRO A 36 10.48 -4.47 -14.17
N LEU A 37 10.38 -5.56 -13.41
CA LEU A 37 9.69 -6.77 -13.87
C LEU A 37 8.20 -6.49 -14.15
N ILE A 38 7.48 -5.89 -13.20
CA ILE A 38 6.06 -5.54 -13.38
C ILE A 38 5.89 -4.54 -14.52
N PHE A 39 6.75 -3.53 -14.58
CA PHE A 39 6.73 -2.50 -15.62
C PHE A 39 6.97 -3.07 -17.02
N LEU A 40 7.93 -3.98 -17.19
CA LEU A 40 8.22 -4.64 -18.46
C LEU A 40 7.11 -5.59 -18.89
N MET A 41 6.54 -6.36 -17.95
CA MET A 41 5.38 -7.20 -18.25
C MET A 41 4.20 -6.33 -18.72
N TYR A 42 3.94 -5.22 -18.04
CA TYR A 42 2.92 -4.26 -18.47
C TYR A 42 3.19 -3.74 -19.87
N TYR A 43 4.40 -3.23 -20.13
CA TYR A 43 4.77 -2.75 -21.47
C TYR A 43 4.58 -3.83 -22.55
N GLY A 44 4.92 -5.08 -22.25
CA GLY A 44 4.74 -6.20 -23.18
C GLY A 44 3.28 -6.55 -23.45
N THR A 45 2.38 -6.36 -22.48
CA THR A 45 0.96 -6.74 -22.60
C THR A 45 0.04 -5.55 -22.93
N MET A 46 0.50 -4.30 -22.81
CA MET A 46 -0.38 -3.12 -22.80
C MET A 46 -1.15 -2.88 -24.11
N SER A 47 -0.73 -3.49 -25.23
CA SER A 47 -1.40 -3.46 -26.53
C SER A 47 -2.53 -4.48 -26.67
N ASP A 48 -2.48 -5.54 -25.85
CA ASP A 48 -3.34 -6.71 -25.99
C ASP A 48 -4.55 -6.65 -25.04
N SER A 49 -4.60 -5.61 -24.21
CA SER A 49 -5.70 -5.32 -23.30
C SER A 49 -6.82 -4.56 -24.00
N GLU A 50 -8.08 -4.78 -23.59
CA GLU A 50 -9.21 -3.93 -23.98
C GLU A 50 -9.18 -2.53 -23.34
N LEU A 51 -8.15 -2.23 -22.53
CA LEU A 51 -7.96 -0.89 -21.98
C LEU A 51 -7.87 0.15 -23.10
N PRO A 52 -8.53 1.31 -22.97
CA PRO A 52 -8.34 2.41 -23.90
C PRO A 52 -6.86 2.76 -24.03
N MET A 53 -6.34 2.82 -25.26
CA MET A 53 -4.92 3.07 -25.53
C MET A 53 -4.39 4.34 -24.83
N VAL A 54 -5.24 5.36 -24.69
CA VAL A 54 -4.90 6.59 -23.95
C VAL A 54 -4.64 6.30 -22.48
N LEU A 55 -5.51 5.54 -21.81
CA LEU A 55 -5.35 5.14 -20.41
C LEU A 55 -4.11 4.27 -20.23
N SER A 56 -3.91 3.33 -21.16
CA SER A 56 -2.74 2.46 -21.19
C SER A 56 -1.42 3.25 -21.26
N ARG A 57 -1.34 4.25 -22.16
CA ARG A 57 -0.20 5.16 -22.24
C ARG A 57 0.00 5.99 -20.97
N ILE A 58 -1.08 6.46 -20.34
CA ILE A 58 -1.00 7.22 -19.08
C ILE A 58 -0.36 6.35 -17.98
N ILE A 59 -0.82 5.10 -17.83
CA ILE A 59 -0.27 4.15 -16.84
C ILE A 59 1.21 3.87 -17.14
N PHE A 60 1.58 3.72 -18.41
CA PHE A 60 2.97 3.54 -18.82
C PHE A 60 3.85 4.73 -18.42
N TYR A 61 3.45 5.96 -18.78
CA TYR A 61 4.23 7.16 -18.42
C TYR A 61 4.27 7.40 -16.92
N LEU A 62 3.17 7.15 -16.19
CA LEU A 62 3.16 7.16 -14.73
C LEU A 62 4.17 6.17 -14.15
N GLY A 63 4.32 4.99 -14.77
CA GLY A 63 5.34 4.02 -14.39
C GLY A 63 6.75 4.59 -14.50
N ILE A 64 7.10 5.19 -15.65
CA ILE A 64 8.41 5.84 -15.82
C ILE A 64 8.64 6.92 -14.75
N ILE A 65 7.65 7.77 -14.54
CA ILE A 65 7.74 8.88 -13.57
C ILE A 65 7.95 8.33 -12.15
N ILE A 66 7.16 7.35 -11.72
CA ILE A 66 7.27 6.74 -10.39
C ILE A 66 8.63 6.08 -10.21
N TRP A 67 9.14 5.39 -11.23
CA TRP A 67 10.46 4.77 -11.16
C TRP A 67 11.57 5.80 -10.99
N MET A 68 11.56 6.87 -11.80
CA MET A 68 12.55 7.95 -11.74
C MET A 68 12.51 8.71 -10.41
N ILE A 69 11.31 8.98 -9.88
CA ILE A 69 11.14 9.58 -8.55
C ILE A 69 11.68 8.64 -7.47
N SER A 70 11.33 7.36 -7.51
CA SER A 70 11.76 6.37 -6.51
C SER A 70 13.27 6.19 -6.53
N LEU A 71 13.89 6.19 -7.71
CA LEU A 71 15.34 6.17 -7.89
C LEU A 71 15.97 7.43 -7.29
N SER A 72 15.43 8.61 -7.59
CA SER A 72 15.93 9.89 -7.07
C SER A 72 15.85 9.96 -5.54
N LEU A 73 14.72 9.51 -4.96
CA LEU A 73 14.53 9.41 -3.51
C LEU A 73 15.53 8.44 -2.87
N THR A 74 15.78 7.30 -3.52
CA THR A 74 16.73 6.30 -3.03
C THR A 74 18.16 6.83 -3.08
N VAL A 75 18.57 7.50 -4.15
CA VAL A 75 19.89 8.15 -4.24
C VAL A 75 20.04 9.23 -3.17
N TRP A 76 19.00 10.04 -2.96
CA TRP A 76 19.04 11.07 -1.93
C TRP A 76 19.10 10.49 -0.51
N ASP A 77 18.42 9.38 -0.23
CA ASP A 77 18.58 8.62 1.01
C ASP A 77 20.03 8.18 1.20
N PHE A 78 20.69 7.62 0.18
CA PHE A 78 22.09 7.22 0.31
C PHE A 78 23.02 8.39 0.64
N LEU A 79 22.75 9.58 0.10
CA LEU A 79 23.57 10.76 0.33
C LEU A 79 23.31 11.43 1.69
N HIS A 80 22.08 11.39 2.19
CA HIS A 80 21.66 12.14 3.39
C HIS A 80 21.17 11.26 4.55
N ASN A 81 21.20 9.95 4.39
CA ASN A 81 20.80 8.94 5.36
C ASN A 81 19.36 9.14 5.90
N ASN A 82 18.41 9.52 5.04
CA ASN A 82 17.04 9.85 5.42
C ASN A 82 16.06 8.71 5.08
N GLN A 83 15.77 7.87 6.07
CA GLN A 83 14.93 6.68 5.93
C GLN A 83 13.46 6.98 5.51
N VAL A 84 12.99 8.22 5.65
CA VAL A 84 11.65 8.63 5.15
C VAL A 84 11.58 8.53 3.63
N LEU A 85 12.69 8.84 2.94
CA LEU A 85 12.75 8.80 1.48
C LEU A 85 12.70 7.36 0.96
N VAL A 86 13.32 6.42 1.69
CA VAL A 86 13.16 4.98 1.48
C VAL A 86 11.71 4.56 1.63
N GLY A 87 11.05 5.09 2.67
CA GLY A 87 9.63 4.90 2.93
C GLY A 87 8.75 5.33 1.76
N LEU A 88 8.93 6.57 1.30
CA LEU A 88 8.17 7.13 0.18
C LEU A 88 8.43 6.41 -1.14
N SER A 89 9.71 6.13 -1.45
CA SER A 89 10.12 5.34 -2.62
C SER A 89 9.41 3.98 -2.65
N THR A 90 9.51 3.23 -1.55
CA THR A 90 8.86 1.92 -1.42
C THR A 90 7.35 2.02 -1.59
N TYR A 91 6.73 3.04 -0.99
CA TYR A 91 5.29 3.24 -1.04
C TYR A 91 4.78 3.55 -2.46
N PHE A 92 5.45 4.42 -3.21
CA PHE A 92 5.07 4.74 -4.59
C PHE A 92 5.20 3.52 -5.51
N MET A 93 6.30 2.78 -5.39
CA MET A 93 6.50 1.53 -6.15
C MET A 93 5.43 0.50 -5.79
N PHE A 94 5.08 0.37 -4.50
CA PHE A 94 4.06 -0.56 -4.04
C PHE A 94 2.68 -0.21 -4.60
N ILE A 95 2.27 1.06 -4.58
CA ILE A 95 1.00 1.49 -5.18
C ILE A 95 0.97 1.15 -6.67
N TYR A 96 2.02 1.50 -7.41
CA TYR A 96 2.06 1.21 -8.85
C TYR A 96 1.91 -0.30 -9.12
N GLY A 97 2.70 -1.12 -8.43
CA GLY A 97 2.62 -2.58 -8.57
C GLY A 97 1.23 -3.12 -8.22
N LEU A 98 0.59 -2.59 -7.18
CA LEU A 98 -0.73 -3.03 -6.72
C LEU A 98 -1.82 -2.87 -7.79
N PHE A 99 -1.83 -1.74 -8.52
CA PHE A 99 -2.83 -1.43 -9.55
C PHE A 99 -2.44 -1.96 -10.94
N VAL A 100 -1.16 -2.20 -11.21
CA VAL A 100 -0.72 -2.70 -12.52
C VAL A 100 -0.75 -4.22 -12.60
N THR A 101 -0.48 -4.92 -11.51
CA THR A 101 -0.43 -6.39 -11.49
C THR A 101 -1.73 -7.06 -11.98
N PRO A 102 -2.94 -6.63 -11.56
CA PRO A 102 -4.19 -7.21 -12.07
C PRO A 102 -4.43 -6.95 -13.56
N ILE A 103 -4.06 -5.76 -14.04
CA ILE A 103 -4.14 -5.41 -15.47
C ILE A 103 -3.25 -6.34 -16.28
N VAL A 104 -2.00 -6.51 -15.85
CA VAL A 104 -1.03 -7.42 -16.48
C VAL A 104 -1.53 -8.85 -16.45
N SER A 105 -2.02 -9.32 -15.30
CA SER A 105 -2.43 -10.72 -15.17
C SER A 105 -3.64 -11.04 -16.06
N THR A 106 -4.64 -10.17 -16.08
CA THR A 106 -5.84 -10.32 -16.93
C THR A 106 -5.49 -10.25 -18.42
N THR A 107 -4.47 -9.50 -18.80
CA THR A 107 -4.07 -9.37 -20.20
C THR A 107 -3.16 -10.53 -20.64
N ALA A 108 -2.24 -10.97 -19.79
CA ALA A 108 -1.28 -12.03 -20.12
C ALA A 108 -1.89 -13.45 -20.09
N TRP A 109 -2.82 -13.72 -19.16
CA TRP A 109 -3.43 -15.04 -19.00
C TRP A 109 -4.92 -15.08 -19.32
N GLY A 110 -5.51 -13.93 -19.66
CA GLY A 110 -6.93 -13.80 -20.01
C GLY A 110 -7.12 -13.23 -21.40
N ASP A 111 -8.26 -12.58 -21.60
CA ASP A 111 -8.67 -11.87 -22.81
C ASP A 111 -8.47 -10.36 -22.70
N GLY A 112 -7.86 -9.87 -21.61
CA GLY A 112 -7.70 -8.45 -21.37
C GLY A 112 -9.02 -7.70 -21.12
N ASN A 113 -10.09 -8.40 -20.72
CA ASN A 113 -11.43 -7.84 -20.59
C ASN A 113 -11.50 -6.62 -19.66
N LEU A 114 -11.99 -5.50 -20.19
CA LEU A 114 -12.04 -4.23 -19.45
C LEU A 114 -12.95 -4.29 -18.22
N GLN A 115 -14.10 -4.96 -18.32
CA GLN A 115 -15.04 -5.05 -17.19
C GLN A 115 -14.43 -5.86 -16.04
N PHE A 116 -13.69 -6.92 -16.37
CA PHE A 116 -13.02 -7.74 -15.37
C PHE A 116 -11.87 -6.99 -14.69
N ILE A 117 -11.08 -6.22 -15.46
CA ILE A 117 -10.06 -5.33 -14.90
C ILE A 117 -10.70 -4.31 -13.95
N ILE A 118 -11.78 -3.64 -14.36
CA ILE A 118 -12.49 -2.67 -13.51
C ILE A 118 -12.97 -3.34 -12.20
N LEU A 119 -13.48 -4.57 -12.27
CA LEU A 119 -13.89 -5.33 -11.09
C LEU A 119 -12.72 -5.59 -10.13
N GLN A 120 -11.57 -6.00 -10.66
CA GLN A 120 -10.37 -6.23 -9.86
C GLN A 120 -9.91 -4.93 -9.16
N GLU A 121 -9.80 -3.83 -9.90
CA GLU A 121 -9.37 -2.54 -9.37
C GLU A 121 -10.36 -1.97 -8.34
N ALA A 122 -11.67 -2.06 -8.63
CA ALA A 122 -12.71 -1.68 -7.69
C ALA A 122 -12.61 -2.52 -6.39
N SER A 123 -12.31 -3.81 -6.51
CA SER A 123 -12.14 -4.69 -5.35
C SER A 123 -10.92 -4.30 -4.51
N ILE A 124 -9.80 -3.96 -5.14
CA ILE A 124 -8.58 -3.51 -4.46
C ILE A 124 -8.85 -2.26 -3.61
N ILE A 125 -9.66 -1.32 -4.11
CA ILE A 125 -10.01 -0.09 -3.40
C ILE A 125 -11.10 -0.33 -2.34
N LEU A 126 -12.19 -1.00 -2.72
CA LEU A 126 -13.37 -1.14 -1.87
C LEU A 126 -13.17 -2.14 -0.74
N TYR A 127 -12.42 -3.21 -0.96
CA TYR A 127 -12.19 -4.25 0.03
C TYR A 127 -11.65 -3.70 1.37
N PRO A 128 -10.52 -2.96 1.41
CA PRO A 128 -10.00 -2.41 2.67
C PRO A 128 -10.96 -1.39 3.31
N ILE A 129 -11.68 -0.60 2.51
CA ILE A 129 -12.66 0.39 3.01
C ILE A 129 -13.84 -0.30 3.69
N ILE A 130 -14.51 -1.21 2.98
CA ILE A 130 -15.66 -1.96 3.48
C ILE A 130 -15.25 -2.72 4.74
N PHE A 131 -14.09 -3.37 4.70
CA PHE A 131 -13.61 -4.11 5.85
C PHE A 131 -13.37 -3.19 7.06
N SER A 132 -12.72 -2.04 6.88
CA SER A 132 -12.52 -1.07 7.96
C SER A 132 -13.84 -0.55 8.54
N LEU A 133 -14.89 -0.40 7.72
CA LEU A 133 -16.23 -0.07 8.21
C LEU A 133 -16.84 -1.21 9.04
N ILE A 134 -16.80 -2.45 8.55
CA ILE A 134 -17.23 -3.65 9.27
C ILE A 134 -16.54 -3.73 10.64
N MET A 135 -15.23 -3.48 10.66
CA MET A 135 -14.42 -3.41 11.87
C MET A 135 -14.93 -2.38 12.87
N ALA A 136 -15.30 -1.20 12.39
CA ALA A 136 -15.74 -0.12 13.26
C ALA A 136 -17.14 -0.36 13.80
N VAL A 137 -18.05 -0.88 12.98
CA VAL A 137 -19.45 -1.07 13.34
C VAL A 137 -19.64 -2.31 14.21
N ILE A 138 -19.13 -3.45 13.75
CA ILE A 138 -19.42 -4.77 14.33
C ILE A 138 -18.50 -5.06 15.51
N PHE A 139 -17.21 -4.78 15.35
CA PHE A 139 -16.18 -5.35 16.24
C PHE A 139 -15.65 -4.36 17.29
N THR A 140 -15.89 -3.06 17.12
CA THR A 140 -15.45 -2.03 18.07
C THR A 140 -16.60 -1.68 19.04
N GLY A 141 -16.32 -1.73 20.34
CA GLY A 141 -17.25 -1.42 21.44
C GLY A 141 -17.48 0.09 21.60
N ARG A 142 -18.41 0.46 22.49
CA ARG A 142 -18.65 1.87 22.85
C ARG A 142 -17.50 2.47 23.66
N ASP A 143 -16.70 1.63 24.29
CA ASP A 143 -15.49 1.93 25.04
C ASP A 143 -14.23 2.00 24.17
N GLY A 144 -14.35 1.74 22.86
CA GLY A 144 -13.24 1.76 21.91
C GLY A 144 -12.40 0.47 21.86
N ASN A 145 -12.64 -0.47 22.78
CA ASN A 145 -12.01 -1.78 22.77
C ASN A 145 -12.70 -2.72 21.77
N PHE A 146 -12.08 -3.87 21.51
CA PHE A 146 -12.77 -4.95 20.80
C PHE A 146 -13.93 -5.44 21.67
N ARG A 147 -15.13 -5.56 21.09
CA ARG A 147 -16.33 -6.02 21.82
C ARG A 147 -16.13 -7.39 22.46
N PHE A 148 -15.27 -8.22 21.89
CA PHE A 148 -14.97 -9.55 22.39
C PHE A 148 -13.48 -9.85 22.25
N ALA A 149 -12.82 -10.31 23.32
CA ALA A 149 -11.39 -10.65 23.31
C ALA A 149 -11.08 -11.82 22.34
N LYS A 150 -11.95 -12.84 22.28
CA LYS A 150 -11.84 -13.95 21.31
C LYS A 150 -11.94 -13.50 19.85
N LEU A 151 -12.66 -12.41 19.58
CA LEU A 151 -12.80 -11.88 18.22
C LEU A 151 -11.53 -11.24 17.69
N LYS A 152 -10.63 -10.75 18.54
CA LYS A 152 -9.40 -10.07 18.10
C LYS A 152 -8.60 -10.96 17.13
N ASN A 153 -8.48 -12.26 17.43
CA ASN A 153 -7.78 -13.22 16.59
C ASN A 153 -8.61 -13.63 15.37
N ILE A 154 -9.92 -13.83 15.54
CA ILE A 154 -10.83 -14.20 14.43
C ILE A 154 -10.86 -13.09 13.38
N VAL A 155 -10.99 -11.84 13.81
CA VAL A 155 -10.97 -10.63 12.99
C VAL A 155 -9.67 -10.49 12.21
N GLY A 156 -8.52 -10.67 12.87
CA GLY A 156 -7.21 -10.62 12.21
C GLY A 156 -7.09 -11.66 11.11
N ASN A 157 -7.71 -12.83 11.30
CA ASN A 157 -7.71 -13.89 10.29
C ASN A 157 -8.74 -13.63 9.16
N ILE A 158 -9.90 -13.02 9.44
CA ILE A 158 -10.90 -12.69 8.39
C ILE A 158 -10.34 -11.68 7.39
N TYR A 159 -9.50 -10.73 7.83
CA TYR A 159 -8.78 -9.81 6.92
C TYR A 159 -8.06 -10.58 5.80
N ILE A 160 -7.48 -11.74 6.13
CA ILE A 160 -6.62 -12.51 5.23
C ILE A 160 -7.43 -13.57 4.48
N TYR A 161 -8.48 -14.13 5.08
CA TYR A 161 -9.17 -15.28 4.53
C TYR A 161 -9.77 -15.06 3.14
N ILE A 162 -10.47 -13.95 2.90
CA ILE A 162 -11.12 -13.74 1.58
C ILE A 162 -10.08 -13.61 0.46
N PRO A 163 -9.07 -12.72 0.56
CA PRO A 163 -7.98 -12.67 -0.42
C PRO A 163 -7.24 -14.00 -0.58
N ALA A 164 -6.96 -14.69 0.53
CA ALA A 164 -6.25 -15.96 0.52
C ALA A 164 -7.07 -17.08 -0.15
N LEU A 165 -8.39 -17.12 0.06
CA LEU A 165 -9.27 -18.09 -0.60
C LEU A 165 -9.30 -17.86 -2.11
N VAL A 166 -9.39 -16.61 -2.56
CA VAL A 166 -9.33 -16.27 -4.00
C VAL A 166 -7.97 -16.65 -4.59
N ALA A 167 -6.88 -16.34 -3.89
CA ALA A 167 -5.53 -16.68 -4.33
C ALA A 167 -5.32 -18.20 -4.41
N MET A 168 -5.74 -18.95 -3.38
CA MET A 168 -5.64 -20.41 -3.32
C MET A 168 -6.51 -21.08 -4.38
N PHE A 169 -7.71 -20.56 -4.61
CA PHE A 169 -8.58 -21.03 -5.69
C PHE A 169 -7.91 -20.83 -7.06
N GLY A 170 -7.35 -19.64 -7.31
CA GLY A 170 -6.62 -19.35 -8.53
C GLY A 170 -5.42 -20.27 -8.74
N LEU A 171 -4.63 -20.49 -7.70
CA LEU A 171 -3.48 -21.41 -7.74
C LEU A 171 -3.90 -22.86 -8.03
N LEU A 172 -4.95 -23.34 -7.37
CA LEU A 172 -5.39 -24.73 -7.50
C LEU A 172 -6.01 -24.98 -8.87
N MET A 173 -6.83 -24.05 -9.35
CA MET A 173 -7.43 -24.14 -10.69
C MET A 173 -6.43 -23.88 -11.81
N SER A 174 -5.39 -23.08 -11.59
CA SER A 174 -4.35 -22.90 -12.61
C SER A 174 -3.55 -24.17 -12.85
N TYR A 175 -3.31 -24.93 -11.78
CA TYR A 175 -2.65 -26.23 -11.87
C TYR A 175 -3.56 -27.34 -12.40
N LEU A 176 -4.84 -27.36 -12.00
CA LEU A 176 -5.75 -28.48 -12.31
C LEU A 176 -6.57 -28.31 -13.60
N VAL A 177 -6.82 -27.07 -14.04
CA VAL A 177 -7.78 -26.78 -15.11
C VAL A 177 -7.15 -26.01 -16.26
N SER A 178 -6.63 -24.80 -16.01
CA SER A 178 -6.11 -23.93 -17.06
C SER A 178 -5.31 -22.77 -16.49
N GLU A 179 -4.24 -22.36 -17.17
CA GLU A 179 -3.44 -21.19 -16.82
C GLU A 179 -4.26 -19.89 -16.74
N TYR A 180 -5.44 -19.84 -17.37
CA TYR A 180 -6.40 -18.73 -17.19
C TYR A 180 -6.66 -18.38 -15.72
N TYR A 181 -6.66 -19.37 -14.82
CA TYR A 181 -6.96 -19.13 -13.40
C TYR A 181 -5.84 -18.41 -12.63
N VAL A 182 -4.67 -18.21 -13.24
CA VAL A 182 -3.59 -17.36 -12.71
C VAL A 182 -4.09 -15.92 -12.45
N ILE A 183 -5.10 -15.47 -13.21
CA ILE A 183 -5.71 -14.16 -12.99
C ILE A 183 -6.32 -14.05 -11.59
N TYR A 184 -6.98 -15.09 -11.08
CA TYR A 184 -7.55 -15.11 -9.73
C TYR A 184 -6.46 -15.19 -8.65
N LEU A 185 -5.33 -15.84 -8.94
CA LEU A 185 -4.17 -15.85 -8.03
C LEU A 185 -3.68 -14.42 -7.79
N PHE A 186 -3.40 -13.68 -8.87
CA PHE A 186 -2.94 -12.31 -8.78
C PHE A 186 -4.00 -11.35 -8.23
N TRP A 187 -5.28 -11.59 -8.52
CA TRP A 187 -6.36 -10.81 -7.92
C TRP A 187 -6.45 -11.00 -6.40
N GLY A 188 -6.39 -12.24 -5.92
CA GLY A 188 -6.36 -12.54 -4.48
C GLY A 188 -5.13 -11.94 -3.79
N LEU A 189 -3.95 -12.04 -4.41
CA LEU A 189 -2.73 -11.41 -3.91
C LEU A 189 -2.85 -9.87 -3.87
N ALA A 190 -3.42 -9.25 -4.90
CA ALA A 190 -3.62 -7.80 -4.94
C ALA A 190 -4.61 -7.35 -3.84
N MET A 191 -5.73 -8.05 -3.64
CA MET A 191 -6.63 -7.77 -2.53
C MET A 191 -5.97 -7.94 -1.16
N PHE A 192 -5.08 -8.92 -1.01
CA PHE A 192 -4.32 -9.09 0.23
C PHE A 192 -3.37 -7.91 0.47
N CYS A 193 -2.63 -7.52 -0.57
CA CYS A 193 -1.73 -6.37 -0.54
C CYS A 193 -2.47 -5.05 -0.29
N SER A 194 -3.70 -4.88 -0.78
CA SER A 194 -4.46 -3.64 -0.61
C SER A 194 -4.80 -3.34 0.86
N ILE A 195 -4.97 -4.37 1.69
CA ILE A 195 -5.13 -4.22 3.14
C ILE A 195 -3.89 -3.60 3.78
N MET A 196 -2.72 -3.88 3.20
CA MET A 196 -1.43 -3.41 3.69
C MET A 196 -1.13 -1.97 3.25
N LEU A 197 -1.95 -1.33 2.40
CA LEU A 197 -1.75 0.07 1.99
C LEU A 197 -1.66 1.02 3.20
N ASP A 198 -2.61 0.91 4.14
CA ASP A 198 -2.61 1.71 5.37
C ASP A 198 -1.34 1.48 6.20
N LEU A 199 -0.90 0.21 6.27
CA LEU A 199 0.28 -0.17 7.02
C LEU A 199 1.56 0.36 6.36
N ALA A 200 1.66 0.23 5.04
CA ALA A 200 2.75 0.74 4.23
C ALA A 200 2.87 2.26 4.36
N TRP A 201 1.74 2.97 4.38
CA TRP A 201 1.73 4.41 4.67
C TRP A 201 2.31 4.72 6.04
N TYR A 202 1.89 4.01 7.08
CA TYR A 202 2.44 4.23 8.43
C TYR A 202 3.92 3.82 8.56
N MET A 203 4.37 2.80 7.84
CA MET A 203 5.78 2.41 7.76
C MET A 203 6.62 3.46 7.03
N ALA A 204 6.10 4.04 5.94
CA ALA A 204 6.81 5.07 5.18
C ALA A 204 7.09 6.32 6.03
N PHE A 205 6.11 6.73 6.84
CA PHE A 205 6.23 7.89 7.74
C PHE A 205 6.67 7.50 9.16
N TYR A 206 7.17 6.28 9.37
CA TYR A 206 7.64 5.85 10.69
C TYR A 206 8.81 6.70 11.21
N PRO A 207 9.88 6.97 10.43
CA PRO A 207 11.06 7.70 10.94
C PRO A 207 10.76 9.17 11.29
N LEU A 208 9.76 9.79 10.66
CA LEU A 208 9.31 11.15 11.02
C LEU A 208 8.73 11.22 12.44
N ARG A 209 8.21 10.11 12.96
CA ARG A 209 7.45 10.05 14.22
C ARG A 209 8.25 9.51 15.39
N HIS A 210 9.40 8.88 15.11
CA HIS A 210 10.22 8.15 16.07
C HIS A 210 11.67 8.62 15.99
N LYS A 211 11.87 9.94 15.83
CA LYS A 211 13.18 10.59 15.72
C LYS A 211 14.18 10.14 16.79
N ASP A 212 13.70 9.84 17.99
CA ASP A 212 14.52 9.54 19.16
C ASP A 212 14.62 8.03 19.48
N ASP A 213 13.73 7.19 18.93
CA ASP A 213 13.74 5.73 19.14
C ASP A 213 14.73 5.01 18.19
N GLU A 214 15.19 5.70 17.14
CA GLU A 214 16.35 5.28 16.35
C GLU A 214 17.64 5.66 17.08
N GLY A 215 17.81 5.11 18.29
CA GLY A 215 19.06 5.17 19.01
C GLY A 215 20.15 4.39 18.27
N SER A 216 21.34 5.00 18.19
CA SER A 216 22.66 4.40 17.97
C SER A 216 23.20 4.21 16.55
N ASP A 217 23.17 5.23 15.68
CA ASP A 217 24.30 5.35 14.71
C ASP A 217 24.59 6.69 14.01
N LEU A 218 24.00 7.85 14.38
CA LEU A 218 24.20 9.07 13.57
C LEU A 218 24.30 10.36 14.38
N THR A 219 25.52 10.72 14.75
CA THR A 219 25.89 11.96 15.44
C THR A 219 25.93 13.22 14.56
N GLU A 220 25.56 13.16 13.27
CA GLU A 220 25.40 14.35 12.41
C GLU A 220 24.17 14.27 11.48
N ALA A 221 23.81 13.09 10.97
CA ALA A 221 22.61 12.94 10.12
C ALA A 221 21.27 13.07 10.88
N SER A 222 21.29 12.90 12.22
CA SER A 222 20.15 13.20 13.09
C SER A 222 19.74 14.67 13.01
N GLU A 223 20.69 15.60 12.80
CA GLU A 223 20.39 17.03 12.76
C GLU A 223 19.71 17.43 11.43
N VAL A 224 20.18 16.88 10.30
CA VAL A 224 19.59 17.11 8.97
C VAL A 224 18.20 16.46 8.87
N GLN A 225 18.05 15.24 9.37
CA GLN A 225 16.75 14.58 9.50
C GLN A 225 15.84 15.41 10.42
N SER A 226 16.31 15.82 11.59
CA SER A 226 15.53 16.63 12.53
C SER A 226 15.03 17.93 11.90
N LYS A 227 15.87 18.61 11.12
CA LYS A 227 15.53 19.86 10.42
C LYS A 227 14.53 19.66 9.28
N ALA A 228 14.70 18.63 8.45
CA ALA A 228 13.76 18.30 7.38
C ALA A 228 12.40 17.84 7.94
N VAL A 229 12.42 17.07 9.02
CA VAL A 229 11.19 16.66 9.72
C VAL A 229 10.53 17.86 10.41
N ASN A 230 11.30 18.80 10.99
CA ASN A 230 10.73 20.00 11.60
C ASN A 230 10.05 20.87 10.55
N ALA A 231 10.69 21.12 9.41
CA ALA A 231 10.08 21.87 8.31
C ALA A 231 8.81 21.18 7.78
N LEU A 232 8.81 19.85 7.64
CA LEU A 232 7.63 19.12 7.18
C LEU A 232 6.52 19.06 8.24
N ASN A 233 6.88 18.92 9.52
CA ASN A 233 5.94 18.90 10.64
C ASN A 233 5.32 20.28 10.86
N GLU A 234 6.09 21.36 10.76
CA GLU A 234 5.60 22.74 10.76
C GLU A 234 4.65 22.98 9.59
N THR A 235 5.02 22.57 8.37
CA THR A 235 4.14 22.68 7.19
C THR A 235 2.82 21.90 7.37
N LEU A 236 2.89 20.69 7.96
CA LEU A 236 1.70 19.87 8.24
C LEU A 236 0.86 20.41 9.41
N GLN A 237 1.49 21.08 10.38
CA GLN A 237 0.79 21.72 11.51
C GLN A 237 0.20 23.08 11.13
N GLU A 238 0.85 23.87 10.28
CA GLU A 238 0.26 25.07 9.67
C GLU A 238 -0.93 24.72 8.77
N GLN A 239 -0.92 23.53 8.15
CA GLN A 239 -2.09 22.95 7.49
C GLN A 239 -3.09 22.27 8.44
N HIS A 240 -3.05 22.55 9.75
CA HIS A 240 -4.25 22.41 10.58
C HIS A 240 -5.31 23.37 10.03
N PHE A 241 -6.09 22.87 9.07
CA PHE A 241 -7.41 23.34 8.67
C PHE A 241 -8.03 24.18 9.78
N ASP A 242 -8.05 25.49 9.53
CA ASP A 242 -8.77 26.54 10.25
C ASP A 242 -9.77 25.97 11.26
N LYS A 243 -9.27 25.66 12.45
CA LYS A 243 -10.10 25.16 13.56
C LYS A 243 -11.00 26.27 14.10
N GLU A 244 -10.85 27.49 13.60
CA GLU A 244 -11.57 28.68 14.00
C GLU A 244 -12.74 29.05 13.07
N ARG A 245 -12.95 28.35 11.94
CA ARG A 245 -14.10 28.63 11.04
C ARG A 245 -15.44 28.04 11.47
N PHE A 246 -15.49 27.32 12.59
CA PHE A 246 -16.72 26.77 13.16
C PHE A 246 -16.87 27.15 14.64
N LYS A 247 -16.85 28.45 14.92
CA LYS A 247 -17.47 29.02 16.13
C LYS A 247 -18.75 29.75 15.74
#